data_AF-A0A133NBG3-F1
#
_entry.id   AF-A0A133NBG3-F1
#
_cell.length_a   1.000
_cell.length_b   1.000
_cell.length_c   1.000
_cell.angle_alpha   90.00
_cell.angle_beta   90.00
_cell.angle_gamma   90.00
#
_symmetry.space_group_name_H-M   'P 1'
#
loop_
_entity.id
_entity.type
_entity.pdbx_description
1 polymer ?
#
loop_
_entity_poly.entity_id
_entity_poly.type
_entity_poly.pdbx_seq_one_letter_code
_entity_poly.pdbx_strand_id
1 'polypeptide(L)' 'MERLDYADYMEGEIVFNSKADEEACLQCWNEQNELSVDEYGRVYNEGGIYIADIKIK' A
#
# COMPACT_ATOMS: atom_id res chain seq x y z
N MET A 1 5.41 8.91 -7.34
CA MET A 1 5.06 7.86 -6.37
C MET A 1 5.30 8.43 -5.00
N GLU A 2 4.28 8.38 -4.15
CA GLU A 2 4.34 8.83 -2.76
C GLU A 2 4.55 7.63 -1.86
N ARG A 3 5.12 7.84 -0.68
CA ARG A 3 5.32 6.75 0.28
C ARG A 3 3.96 6.36 0.88
N LEU A 4 3.72 5.06 1.01
CA LEU A 4 2.52 4.52 1.64
C LEU A 4 2.89 4.04 3.04
N ASP A 5 2.54 4.81 4.07
CA ASP A 5 2.89 4.49 5.44
C ASP A 5 1.80 3.70 6.17
N TYR A 6 2.22 2.77 7.03
CA TYR A 6 1.31 2.01 7.89
C TYR A 6 0.48 2.92 8.82
N ALA A 7 1.03 4.08 9.20
CA ALA A 7 0.33 5.06 10.01
C ALA A 7 -0.92 5.61 9.29
N ASP A 8 -0.81 5.96 8.00
CA ASP A 8 -1.94 6.46 7.20
C ASP A 8 -3.06 5.41 7.09
N TYR A 9 -2.69 4.13 7.02
CA TYR A 9 -3.65 3.03 7.06
C TYR A 9 -4.36 2.95 8.42
N MET A 10 -3.63 3.06 9.52
CA MET A 10 -4.20 3.04 10.88
C MET A 10 -5.10 4.26 11.17
N GLU A 11 -4.83 5.39 10.53
CA GLU A 11 -5.67 6.59 10.60
C GLU A 11 -6.91 6.52 9.67
N GLY A 12 -6.99 5.47 8.83
CA GLY A 12 -8.11 5.25 7.91
C GLY A 12 -8.03 6.09 6.64
N GLU A 13 -6.88 6.66 6.33
CA GLU A 13 -6.64 7.42 5.10
C GLU A 13 -6.48 6.51 3.87
N ILE A 14 -6.07 5.26 4.08
CA ILE A 14 -5.92 4.23 3.05
C ILE A 14 -7.12 3.28 3.07
N VAL A 15 -7.75 3.10 1.91
CA VAL A 15 -8.81 2.11 1.72
C VAL A 15 -8.40 1.15 0.61
N PHE A 16 -8.25 -0.14 0.93
CA PHE A 16 -7.89 -1.16 -0.05
C PHE A 16 -9.06 -1.57 -0.94
N ASN A 17 -8.75 -1.98 -2.18
CA ASN A 17 -9.77 -2.48 -3.10
C ASN A 17 -10.32 -3.85 -2.69
N SER A 18 -9.47 -4.70 -2.13
CA SER A 18 -9.85 -6.00 -1.60
C SER A 18 -9.08 -6.33 -0.32
N LYS A 19 -9.55 -7.37 0.38
CA LYS A 19 -8.83 -7.91 1.53
C LYS A 19 -7.45 -8.48 1.14
N ALA A 20 -7.31 -9.01 -0.07
CA ALA A 20 -6.04 -9.54 -0.55
C ALA A 20 -4.99 -8.42 -0.74
N ASP A 21 -5.43 -7.25 -1.22
CA ASP A 21 -4.59 -6.06 -1.35
C ASP A 21 -4.11 -5.57 0.02
N GLU A 22 -5.02 -5.52 0.99
CA GLU A 22 -4.71 -5.18 2.38
C GLU A 22 -3.69 -6.14 2.99
N GLU A 23 -3.92 -7.46 2.88
CA GLU A 23 -3.03 -8.48 3.41
C GLU A 23 -1.63 -8.42 2.77
N ALA A 24 -1.54 -8.12 1.47
CA ALA A 24 -0.26 -7.97 0.77
C ALA A 24 0.56 -6.77 1.30
N CYS A 25 -0.08 -5.62 1.52
CA CYS A 25 0.57 -4.45 2.10
C CYS A 25 0.96 -4.67 3.57
N LEU A 26 0.08 -5.29 4.37
CA LEU A 26 0.37 -5.65 5.76
C LEU A 26 1.58 -6.58 5.88
N GLN A 27 1.68 -7.59 5.00
CA GLN A 27 2.84 -8.47 4.97
C GLN A 27 4.13 -7.69 4.66
N CYS A 28 4.08 -6.79 3.67
CA CYS A 28 5.26 -5.98 3.31
C CYS A 28 5.70 -5.09 4.48
N TRP A 29 4.78 -4.40 5.16
CA TRP A 29 5.13 -3.59 6.33
C TRP A 29 5.67 -4.44 7.49
N ASN A 30 5.12 -5.64 7.71
CA ASN A 30 5.63 -6.56 8.74
C ASN A 30 7.06 -7.06 8.43
N GLU A 31 7.39 -7.21 7.15
CA GLU A 31 8.74 -7.52 6.68
C GLU A 31 9.67 -6.30 6.66
N GLN A 32 9.19 -5.13 7.11
CA GLN A 32 9.89 -3.83 7.09
C GLN A 32 10.21 -3.32 5.68
N ASN A 33 9.50 -3.80 4.66
CA ASN A 33 9.61 -3.30 3.30
C ASN A 33 8.93 -1.93 3.18
N GLU A 34 9.56 -1.04 2.42
CA GLU A 34 8.96 0.24 2.07
C GLU A 34 7.92 0.06 0.95
N LEU A 35 6.81 0.76 1.07
CA LEU A 35 5.74 0.79 0.07
C LEU A 35 5.61 2.19 -0.51
N SER A 36 5.29 2.25 -1.79
CA SER A 36 4.98 3.49 -2.50
C SER A 36 3.73 3.32 -3.34
N VAL A 37 3.00 4.40 -3.55
CA VAL A 37 1.77 4.43 -4.33
C VAL A 37 1.87 5.45 -5.46
N ASP A 38 1.34 5.13 -6.62
CA ASP A 38 1.23 6.07 -7.74
C ASP A 38 -0.08 6.87 -7.72
N GLU A 39 -0.21 7.83 -8.64
CA GLU A 39 -1.41 8.67 -8.80
C GLU A 39 -2.67 7.88 -9.19
N TYR A 40 -2.54 6.59 -9.51
CA TYR A 40 -3.62 5.67 -9.87
C TYR A 40 -3.97 4.70 -8.74
N GLY A 41 -3.39 4.86 -7.55
CA GLY A 41 -3.64 4.00 -6.40
C GLY A 41 -2.95 2.64 -6.48
N ARG A 42 -1.95 2.47 -7.35
CA ARG A 42 -1.20 1.22 -7.45
C ARG A 42 -0.04 1.24 -6.47
N VAL A 43 0.05 0.20 -5.65
CA VAL A 43 1.07 0.06 -4.61
C VAL A 43 2.21 -0.81 -5.12
N TYR A 44 3.43 -0.34 -4.86
CA TYR A 44 4.68 -0.96 -5.23
C TYR A 44 5.56 -1.14 -3.99
N ASN A 45 6.31 -2.24 -3.93
CA ASN A 45 7.34 -2.43 -2.91
C ASN A 45 8.65 -1.67 -3.23
N GLU A 46 9.66 -1.79 -2.36
CA GLU A 46 10.99 -1.18 -2.54
C GLU A 46 11.70 -1.55 -3.85
N GLY A 47 11.37 -2.71 -4.43
CA GLY A 47 11.89 -3.17 -5.71
C GLY A 47 11.13 -2.64 -6.93
N GLY A 48 10.11 -1.80 -6.72
CA GLY A 48 9.23 -1.32 -7.79
C GLY A 48 8.27 -2.40 -8.33
N ILE A 49 8.05 -3.48 -7.58
CA ILE A 49 7.14 -4.56 -7.96
C ILE A 49 5.75 -4.19 -7.49
N TYR A 50 4.77 -4.25 -8.40
CA TYR A 50 3.36 -4.07 -8.08
C TYR A 50 2.88 -5.16 -7.11
N ILE A 51 2.17 -4.77 -6.04
CA ILE A 51 1.67 -5.72 -5.03
C ILE A 51 0.18 -5.59 -4.71
N ALA A 52 -0.43 -4.41 -4.88
CA ALA A 52 -1.80 -4.16 -4.43
C ALA A 52 -2.39 -2.91 -5.10
N ASP A 53 -3.72 -2.80 -5.09
CA ASP A 53 -4.45 -1.56 -5.45
C ASP A 53 -5.20 -0.96 -4.23
N ILE A 54 -5.15 0.37 -4.10
CA ILE A 54 -5.94 1.16 -3.15
C ILE A 54 -6.98 2.02 -3.87
N LYS A 55 -8.01 2.44 -3.14
CA LYS A 55 -9.01 3.39 -3.64
C LYS A 55 -8.47 4.79 -3.58
N ILE A 56 -8.57 5.48 -4.71
CA ILE A 56 -8.32 6.92 -4.80
C ILE A 56 -9.60 7.63 -4.35
N LYS A 57 -9.47 8.64 -3.47
CA LYS A 57 -10.57 9.51 -3.05
C LYS A 57 -10.92 10.53 -4.14
#